data_AF-A0A925NN50-F1
#
_entry.id   AF-A0A925NN50-F1
#
_cell.length_a   1.000
_cell.length_b   1.000
_cell.length_c   1.000
_cell.angle_alpha   90.00
_cell.angle_beta   90.00
_cell.angle_gamma   90.00
#
_symmetry.space_group_name_H-M   'P 1'
#
loop_
_entity.id
_entity.type
_entity.pdbx_description
1 polymer ?
#
loop_
_entity_poly.entity_id
_entity_poly.type
_entity_poly.pdbx_seq_one_letter_code
_entity_poly.pdbx_strand_id
1 'polypeptide(L)'
;MTNTSNIIRSPHSARSSSGNMLAMVVLVGFILIAVIVIGIAAMLMLFAQQRGKQNADEVALTLAQVLNRDDRQGQMNTLVERSRELVYTSRKACDDAASEEMHNMEPLLRDLLDESRTGAHYVERTRQSLSTVVVDDLSLTARQFSDKLNQNQSFNLNVFNTAKPRIKALEIGSIDKVNSNASVAPGLPELRLNDEKLGLLDNRSGLYFGNINARLPGADTDLDFKFSSLPAPVGTSISGARLTSNSVFKLASAIAVGDDVGKEKSNDIASADGKKKEKSAPDQIPSAVKVELAVTMSAGSGQELKDQLSISTSATTAGALPAPDLVPVSK
;
A
#
# COMPACT_ATOMS: atom_id res chain seq x y z
N MET A 1 47.28 93.80 44.29
CA MET A 1 45.98 93.95 43.61
C MET A 1 45.77 92.68 42.80
N THR A 2 45.13 91.67 43.41
CA THR A 2 43.70 91.31 43.29
C THR A 2 43.43 90.32 42.16
N ASN A 3 42.93 89.15 42.56
CA ASN A 3 41.88 88.36 41.90
C ASN A 3 42.21 87.74 40.53
N THR A 4 41.83 86.52 40.17
CA THR A 4 40.91 85.55 40.76
C THR A 4 41.09 84.24 39.97
N SER A 5 41.05 83.13 40.69
CA SER A 5 40.75 81.78 40.23
C SER A 5 39.53 81.72 39.30
N ASN A 6 39.65 81.03 38.16
CA ASN A 6 38.50 80.50 37.43
C ASN A 6 38.73 79.03 37.07
N ILE A 7 38.14 78.18 37.90
CA ILE A 7 37.96 76.75 37.69
C ILE A 7 36.84 76.60 36.67
N ILE A 8 37.16 76.21 35.43
CA ILE A 8 36.16 75.82 34.43
C ILE A 8 35.83 74.34 34.69
N ARG A 9 34.75 74.11 35.44
CA ARG A 9 34.05 72.82 35.48
C ARG A 9 33.34 72.62 34.15
N SER A 10 33.73 71.60 33.39
CA SER A 10 32.96 71.09 32.26
C SER A 10 31.59 70.58 32.75
N PRO A 11 30.49 70.94 32.08
CA PRO A 11 29.16 70.51 32.48
C PRO A 11 28.99 69.01 32.30
N HIS A 12 28.53 68.33 33.35
CA HIS A 12 27.85 67.04 33.22
C HIS A 12 26.64 67.24 32.29
N SER A 13 26.77 66.81 31.04
CA SER A 13 25.64 66.64 30.14
C SER A 13 24.79 65.50 30.70
N ALA A 14 23.80 65.84 31.52
CA ALA A 14 22.69 64.96 31.84
C ALA A 14 21.99 64.62 30.53
N ARG A 15 22.34 63.46 29.95
CA ARG A 15 21.57 62.84 28.86
C ARG A 15 20.16 62.60 29.41
N SER A 16 19.22 63.45 29.03
CA SER A 16 17.80 63.18 29.21
C SER A 16 17.45 61.95 28.37
N SER A 17 17.49 60.79 29.02
CA SER A 17 16.99 59.51 28.53
C SER A 17 15.46 59.55 28.48
N SER A 18 14.89 60.43 27.67
CA SER A 18 13.50 60.29 27.24
C SER A 18 13.49 59.19 26.18
N GLY A 19 13.35 57.94 26.63
CA GLY A 19 13.17 56.80 25.75
C GLY A 19 12.04 57.08 24.78
N ASN A 20 12.28 56.84 23.49
CA ASN A 20 11.35 57.13 22.41
C ASN A 20 10.13 56.19 22.52
N MET A 21 9.15 56.54 23.36
CA MET A 21 7.98 55.69 23.67
C MET A 21 7.22 55.26 22.41
N LEU A 22 7.24 56.09 21.36
CA LEU A 22 6.66 55.77 20.06
C LEU A 22 7.34 54.55 19.41
N ALA A 23 8.68 54.47 19.47
CA ALA A 23 9.42 53.34 18.89
C ALA A 23 9.11 52.02 19.60
N MET A 24 8.89 52.06 20.92
CA MET A 24 8.51 50.88 21.71
C MET A 24 7.10 50.38 21.33
N VAL A 25 6.13 51.29 21.19
CA VAL A 25 4.75 50.94 20.78
C VAL A 25 4.72 50.34 19.37
N VAL A 26 5.46 50.93 18.43
CA VAL A 26 5.57 50.42 17.05
C VAL A 26 6.20 49.03 17.03
N LEU A 27 7.28 48.82 17.78
CA LEU A 27 7.95 47.52 17.86
C LEU A 27 7.02 46.44 18.43
N VAL A 28 6.28 46.73 19.50
CA VAL A 28 5.29 45.80 20.07
C VAL A 28 4.17 45.50 19.06
N GLY A 29 3.69 46.53 18.34
CA GLY A 29 2.71 46.36 17.28
C GLY A 29 3.20 45.41 16.17
N PHE A 30 4.44 45.58 15.70
CA PHE A 30 5.06 44.69 14.71
C PHE A 30 5.21 43.26 15.24
N ILE A 31 5.63 43.07 16.49
CA ILE A 31 5.75 41.75 17.09
C ILE A 31 4.37 41.06 17.16
N LEU A 32 3.32 41.78 17.56
CA LEU A 32 1.96 41.23 17.59
C LEU A 32 1.48 40.81 16.19
N ILE A 33 1.69 41.65 15.18
CA ILE A 33 1.36 41.31 13.79
C ILE A 33 2.16 40.08 13.33
N ALA A 34 3.45 40.02 13.63
CA ALA A 34 4.31 38.89 13.26
C ALA A 34 3.82 37.57 13.91
N VAL A 35 3.46 37.59 15.20
CA VAL A 35 2.92 36.42 15.90
C VAL A 35 1.59 35.96 15.28
N ILE A 36 0.70 36.88 14.92
CA ILE A 36 -0.57 36.56 14.26
C ILE A 36 -0.32 35.91 12.89
N VAL A 37 0.60 36.47 12.09
CA VAL A 37 0.94 35.93 10.77
C VAL A 37 1.55 34.52 10.89
N ILE A 38 2.45 34.29 11.84
CA ILE A 38 3.03 32.97 12.12
C ILE A 38 1.93 31.98 12.55
N GLY A 39 1.02 32.41 13.43
CA GLY A 39 -0.10 31.59 13.89
C GLY A 39 -1.02 31.16 12.74
N ILE A 40 -1.38 32.09 11.85
CA ILE A 40 -2.19 31.79 10.66
C ILE A 40 -1.44 30.84 9.71
N ALA A 41 -0.15 31.07 9.48
CA ALA A 41 0.66 30.21 8.62
C ALA A 41 0.75 28.77 9.17
N ALA A 42 0.99 28.61 10.47
CA ALA A 42 0.99 27.31 11.13
C ALA A 42 -0.39 26.62 11.07
N MET A 43 -1.48 27.37 11.29
CA MET A 43 -2.84 26.85 11.19
C MET A 43 -3.16 26.37 9.76
N LEU A 44 -2.78 27.15 8.73
CA LEU A 44 -2.96 26.77 7.32
C LEU A 44 -2.13 25.53 6.96
N MET A 45 -0.90 25.42 7.47
CA MET A 45 -0.04 24.26 7.26
C MET A 45 -0.63 22.99 7.88
N LEU A 46 -1.10 23.07 9.13
CA LEU A 46 -1.75 21.95 9.81
C LEU A 46 -3.05 21.55 9.10
N PHE A 47 -3.84 22.52 8.63
CA PHE A 47 -5.05 22.27 7.86
C PHE A 47 -4.75 21.58 6.53
N ALA A 48 -3.71 22.02 5.80
CA ALA A 48 -3.28 21.39 4.56
C ALA A 48 -2.78 19.95 4.80
N GLN A 49 -2.05 19.71 5.90
CA GLN A 49 -1.62 18.37 6.32
C GLN A 49 -2.81 17.46 6.62
N GLN A 50 -3.77 17.92 7.43
CA GLN A 50 -4.95 17.14 7.80
C GLN A 50 -5.80 16.78 6.58
N ARG A 51 -6.05 17.76 5.70
CA ARG A 51 -6.81 17.54 4.46
C ARG A 51 -6.07 16.64 3.49
N GLY A 52 -4.76 16.83 3.32
CA GLY A 52 -3.93 15.97 2.49
C GLY A 52 -3.93 14.52 2.99
N LYS A 53 -3.92 14.31 4.30
CA LYS A 53 -4.05 12.98 4.91
C LYS A 53 -5.42 12.36 4.68
N GLN A 54 -6.50 13.11 4.89
CA GLN A 54 -7.86 12.61 4.61
C GLN A 54 -8.02 12.18 3.15
N ASN A 55 -7.51 12.99 2.21
CA ASN A 55 -7.51 12.63 0.80
C ASN A 55 -6.65 11.38 0.52
N ALA A 56 -5.44 11.28 1.10
CA ALA A 56 -4.58 10.10 0.92
C ALA A 56 -5.26 8.83 1.43
N ASP A 57 -5.92 8.93 2.59
CA ASP A 57 -6.65 7.85 3.23
C ASP A 57 -7.85 7.41 2.38
N GLU A 58 -8.60 8.36 1.81
CA GLU A 58 -9.71 8.08 0.90
C GLU A 58 -9.25 7.39 -0.39
N VAL A 59 -8.14 7.85 -1.00
CA VAL A 59 -7.55 7.20 -2.17
C VAL A 59 -7.13 5.79 -1.84
N ALA A 60 -6.36 5.61 -0.77
CA ALA A 60 -5.82 4.33 -0.38
C ALA A 60 -6.95 3.32 -0.12
N LEU A 61 -8.01 3.72 0.59
CA LEU A 61 -9.18 2.88 0.83
C LEU A 61 -9.94 2.54 -0.45
N THR A 62 -10.16 3.51 -1.33
CA THR A 62 -10.85 3.28 -2.62
C THR A 62 -10.07 2.29 -3.48
N LEU A 63 -8.75 2.48 -3.59
CA LEU A 63 -7.87 1.56 -4.32
C LEU A 63 -7.83 0.18 -3.66
N ALA A 64 -7.83 0.11 -2.33
CA ALA A 64 -7.85 -1.15 -1.60
C ALA A 64 -9.16 -1.94 -1.83
N GLN A 65 -10.29 -1.26 -2.02
CA GLN A 65 -11.56 -1.92 -2.39
C GLN A 65 -11.51 -2.51 -3.80
N VAL A 66 -10.80 -1.86 -4.73
CA VAL A 66 -10.63 -2.37 -6.11
C VAL A 66 -9.81 -3.66 -6.14
N LEU A 67 -8.82 -3.82 -5.24
CA LEU A 67 -7.95 -5.01 -5.21
C LEU A 67 -8.72 -6.34 -5.18
N ASN A 68 -9.61 -6.53 -4.19
CA ASN A 68 -10.45 -7.73 -4.06
C ASN A 68 -11.92 -7.48 -4.42
N ARG A 69 -12.16 -6.73 -5.50
CA ARG A 69 -13.51 -6.55 -6.03
C ARG A 69 -14.11 -7.90 -6.42
N ASP A 70 -15.37 -8.11 -6.05
CA ASP A 70 -16.15 -9.33 -6.34
C ASP A 70 -15.46 -10.63 -5.89
N ASP A 71 -14.63 -10.55 -4.84
CA ASP A 71 -13.86 -11.67 -4.26
C ASP A 71 -12.93 -12.42 -5.23
N ARG A 72 -12.49 -11.73 -6.28
CA ARG A 72 -11.62 -12.34 -7.31
C ARG A 72 -10.34 -12.96 -6.73
N GLN A 73 -9.74 -12.34 -5.71
CA GLN A 73 -8.53 -12.85 -5.08
C GLN A 73 -8.85 -14.05 -4.17
N GLY A 74 -9.95 -13.99 -3.44
CA GLY A 74 -10.39 -15.09 -2.57
C GLY A 74 -10.72 -16.35 -3.35
N GLN A 75 -11.50 -16.21 -4.43
CA GLN A 75 -11.81 -17.31 -5.35
C GLN A 75 -10.56 -17.87 -6.02
N MET A 76 -9.63 -17.02 -6.44
CA MET A 76 -8.38 -17.47 -7.06
C MET A 76 -7.50 -18.27 -6.09
N ASN A 77 -7.38 -17.84 -4.84
CA ASN A 77 -6.66 -18.61 -3.81
C ASN A 77 -7.30 -19.98 -3.58
N THR A 78 -8.63 -20.06 -3.56
CA THR A 78 -9.36 -21.35 -3.47
C THR A 78 -9.11 -22.21 -4.71
N LEU A 79 -9.14 -21.64 -5.92
CA LEU A 79 -8.86 -22.38 -7.16
C LEU A 79 -7.43 -22.94 -7.18
N VAL A 80 -6.44 -22.19 -6.68
CA VAL A 80 -5.06 -22.64 -6.56
C VAL A 80 -4.96 -23.82 -5.58
N GLU A 81 -5.66 -23.76 -4.44
CA GLU A 81 -5.71 -24.87 -3.49
C GLU A 81 -6.36 -26.11 -4.11
N ARG A 82 -7.54 -25.97 -4.72
CA ARG A 82 -8.24 -27.10 -5.36
C ARG A 82 -7.45 -27.73 -6.48
N SER A 83 -6.76 -26.90 -7.27
CA SER A 83 -5.87 -27.39 -8.33
C SER A 83 -4.69 -28.14 -7.76
N ARG A 84 -4.11 -27.67 -6.65
CA ARG A 84 -3.02 -28.35 -5.94
C ARG A 84 -3.45 -29.71 -5.40
N GLU A 85 -4.63 -29.76 -4.80
CA GLU A 85 -5.23 -30.99 -4.29
C GLU A 85 -5.46 -32.01 -5.40
N LEU A 86 -6.03 -31.57 -6.52
CA LEU A 86 -6.30 -32.43 -7.66
C LEU A 86 -5.02 -33.05 -8.24
N VAL A 87 -3.94 -32.27 -8.38
CA VAL A 87 -2.66 -32.82 -8.84
C VAL A 87 -2.12 -33.86 -7.86
N TYR A 88 -2.16 -33.56 -6.56
CA TYR A 88 -1.70 -34.49 -5.53
C TYR A 88 -2.51 -35.79 -5.51
N THR A 89 -3.84 -35.71 -5.61
CA THR A 89 -4.71 -36.90 -5.61
C THR A 89 -4.55 -37.73 -6.88
N SER A 90 -4.48 -37.08 -8.05
CA SER A 90 -4.26 -37.77 -9.32
C SER A 90 -2.89 -38.47 -9.36
N ARG A 91 -1.85 -37.84 -8.80
CA ARG A 91 -0.52 -38.47 -8.64
C ARG A 91 -0.60 -39.71 -7.76
N LYS A 92 -1.19 -39.56 -6.58
CA LYS A 92 -1.34 -40.67 -5.63
C LYS A 92 -2.12 -41.84 -6.25
N ALA A 93 -3.22 -41.55 -6.96
CA ALA A 93 -4.00 -42.57 -7.65
C ALA A 93 -3.17 -43.29 -8.74
N CYS A 94 -2.34 -42.55 -9.48
CA CYS A 94 -1.42 -43.12 -10.47
C CYS A 94 -0.36 -44.02 -9.82
N ASP A 95 0.20 -43.61 -8.68
CA ASP A 95 1.19 -44.38 -7.93
C ASP A 95 0.56 -45.65 -7.32
N ASP A 96 -0.66 -45.56 -6.79
CA ASP A 96 -1.42 -46.69 -6.23
C ASP A 96 -1.76 -47.71 -7.34
N ALA A 97 -2.12 -47.26 -8.54
CA ALA A 97 -2.42 -48.16 -9.65
C ALA A 97 -1.21 -48.89 -10.24
N ALA A 98 0.00 -48.36 -10.02
CA ALA A 98 1.23 -49.07 -10.32
C ALA A 98 1.45 -50.29 -9.40
N SER A 99 0.79 -50.34 -8.24
CA SER A 99 0.80 -51.51 -7.34
C SER A 99 -0.28 -52.53 -7.77
N GLU A 100 0.10 -53.44 -8.67
CA GLU A 100 -0.53 -54.71 -9.16
C GLU A 100 -2.06 -54.86 -9.30
N GLU A 101 -2.91 -54.36 -8.40
CA GLU A 101 -4.37 -54.58 -8.42
C GLU A 101 -5.12 -53.78 -9.49
N MET A 102 -4.55 -52.66 -9.98
CA MET A 102 -5.21 -51.77 -10.95
C MET A 102 -4.36 -51.42 -12.17
N HIS A 103 -3.42 -52.28 -12.57
CA HIS A 103 -2.51 -52.00 -13.69
C HIS A 103 -3.26 -51.67 -15.00
N ASN A 104 -4.42 -52.27 -15.24
CA ASN A 104 -5.26 -51.97 -16.41
C ASN A 104 -5.79 -50.53 -16.46
N MET A 105 -5.86 -49.84 -15.31
CA MET A 105 -6.32 -48.45 -15.20
C MET A 105 -5.18 -47.44 -15.26
N GLU A 106 -3.92 -47.89 -15.27
CA GLU A 106 -2.75 -47.00 -15.29
C GLU A 106 -2.79 -45.98 -16.45
N PRO A 107 -3.14 -46.34 -17.70
CA PRO A 107 -3.19 -45.35 -18.78
C PRO A 107 -4.21 -44.24 -18.51
N LEU A 108 -5.39 -44.59 -17.99
CA LEU A 108 -6.45 -43.64 -17.68
C LEU A 108 -6.05 -42.69 -16.53
N LEU A 109 -5.40 -43.21 -15.50
CA LEU A 109 -4.95 -42.41 -14.36
C LEU A 109 -3.79 -41.49 -14.73
N ARG A 110 -2.94 -41.93 -15.66
CA ARG A 110 -1.90 -41.10 -16.25
C ARG A 110 -2.50 -39.95 -17.06
N ASP A 111 -3.51 -40.22 -17.88
CA ASP A 111 -4.24 -39.18 -18.61
C ASP A 111 -4.89 -38.17 -17.65
N LEU A 112 -5.51 -38.66 -16.56
CA LEU A 112 -6.12 -37.81 -15.53
C LEU A 112 -5.07 -36.92 -14.81
N LEU A 113 -3.89 -37.48 -14.53
CA LEU A 113 -2.78 -36.72 -13.96
C LEU A 113 -2.26 -35.65 -14.92
N ASP A 114 -2.08 -35.98 -16.20
CA ASP A 114 -1.63 -35.01 -17.21
C ASP A 114 -2.67 -33.89 -17.42
N GLU A 115 -3.97 -34.22 -17.37
CA GLU A 115 -5.05 -33.24 -17.37
C GLU A 115 -5.01 -32.36 -16.11
N SER A 116 -4.78 -32.94 -14.94
CA SER A 116 -4.65 -32.21 -13.67
C SER A 116 -3.47 -31.23 -13.70
N ARG A 117 -2.32 -31.65 -14.22
CA ARG A 117 -1.11 -30.81 -14.39
C ARG A 117 -1.36 -29.68 -15.40
N THR A 118 -2.05 -29.98 -16.50
CA THR A 118 -2.47 -28.98 -17.49
C THR A 118 -3.42 -27.95 -16.88
N GLY A 119 -4.36 -28.41 -16.04
CA GLY A 119 -5.26 -27.57 -15.26
C GLY A 119 -4.51 -26.63 -14.31
N ALA A 120 -3.47 -27.12 -13.61
CA ALA A 120 -2.64 -26.29 -12.75
C ALA A 120 -1.93 -25.16 -13.51
N HIS A 121 -1.37 -25.44 -14.68
CA HIS A 121 -0.80 -24.40 -15.54
C HIS A 121 -1.84 -23.38 -16.02
N TYR A 122 -3.07 -23.82 -16.30
CA TYR A 122 -4.17 -22.94 -16.67
C TYR A 122 -4.58 -22.00 -15.51
N VAL A 123 -4.65 -22.52 -14.28
CA VAL A 123 -4.94 -21.71 -13.09
C VAL A 123 -3.85 -20.67 -12.85
N GLU A 124 -2.56 -21.05 -12.93
CA GLU A 124 -1.45 -20.09 -12.78
C GLU A 124 -1.48 -18.99 -13.85
N ARG A 125 -1.77 -19.34 -15.12
CA ARG A 125 -1.93 -18.34 -16.19
C ARG A 125 -3.09 -17.40 -15.91
N THR A 126 -4.21 -17.94 -15.43
CA THR A 126 -5.40 -17.14 -15.08
C THR A 126 -5.09 -16.20 -13.92
N ARG A 127 -4.34 -16.66 -12.92
CA ARG A 127 -3.88 -15.83 -11.79
C ARG A 127 -2.97 -14.68 -12.24
N GLN A 128 -2.03 -14.93 -13.15
CA GLN A 128 -1.17 -13.89 -13.73
C GLN A 128 -1.97 -12.87 -14.55
N SER A 129 -2.93 -13.34 -15.35
CA SER A 129 -3.85 -12.49 -16.11
C SER A 129 -4.69 -11.61 -15.16
N LEU A 130 -5.26 -12.21 -14.10
CA LEU A 130 -6.01 -11.50 -13.08
C LEU A 130 -5.18 -10.42 -12.40
N SER A 131 -3.91 -10.72 -12.07
CA SER A 131 -3.01 -9.74 -11.50
C SER A 131 -2.77 -8.55 -12.42
N THR A 132 -2.70 -8.78 -13.74
CA THR A 132 -2.54 -7.70 -14.73
C THR A 132 -3.79 -6.82 -14.78
N VAL A 133 -4.98 -7.44 -14.84
CA VAL A 133 -6.27 -6.73 -14.82
C VAL A 133 -6.41 -5.88 -13.54
N VAL A 134 -6.02 -6.42 -12.38
CA VAL A 134 -6.04 -5.68 -11.10
C VAL A 134 -5.18 -4.41 -11.19
N VAL A 135 -3.97 -4.52 -11.74
CA VAL A 135 -3.05 -3.38 -11.89
C VAL A 135 -3.64 -2.32 -12.82
N ASP A 136 -4.25 -2.74 -13.92
CA ASP A 136 -4.90 -1.84 -14.86
C ASP A 136 -6.08 -1.11 -14.21
N ASP A 137 -6.96 -1.82 -13.48
CA ASP A 137 -8.08 -1.24 -12.73
C ASP A 137 -7.62 -0.21 -11.69
N LEU A 138 -6.53 -0.52 -10.97
CA LEU A 138 -5.93 0.41 -10.01
C LEU A 138 -5.41 1.67 -10.69
N SER A 139 -4.72 1.51 -11.82
CA SER A 139 -4.16 2.64 -12.56
C SER A 139 -5.28 3.58 -13.07
N LEU A 140 -6.37 2.99 -13.56
CA LEU A 140 -7.55 3.73 -14.03
C LEU A 140 -8.24 4.45 -12.87
N THR A 141 -8.45 3.76 -11.75
CA THR A 141 -9.08 4.35 -10.55
C THR A 141 -8.22 5.47 -9.96
N ALA A 142 -6.90 5.30 -9.94
CA ALA A 142 -5.97 6.32 -9.46
C ALA A 142 -5.96 7.56 -10.36
N ARG A 143 -6.03 7.39 -11.70
CA ARG A 143 -6.18 8.51 -12.65
C ARG A 143 -7.49 9.26 -12.43
N GLN A 144 -8.62 8.55 -12.33
CA GLN A 144 -9.92 9.16 -12.04
C GLN A 144 -9.91 9.96 -10.73
N PHE A 145 -9.20 9.47 -9.71
CA PHE A 145 -9.05 10.21 -8.47
C PHE A 145 -8.14 11.43 -8.63
N SER A 146 -7.02 11.29 -9.35
CA SER A 146 -6.13 12.41 -9.67
C SER A 146 -6.88 13.53 -10.38
N ASP A 147 -7.77 13.20 -11.32
CA ASP A 147 -8.61 14.17 -12.02
C ASP A 147 -9.58 14.88 -11.07
N LYS A 148 -10.19 14.15 -10.12
CA LYS A 148 -11.03 14.74 -9.07
C LYS A 148 -10.24 15.68 -8.16
N LEU A 149 -9.02 15.30 -7.76
CA LEU A 149 -8.13 16.17 -6.99
C LEU A 149 -7.78 17.46 -7.74
N ASN A 150 -7.59 17.36 -9.06
CA ASN A 150 -7.29 18.50 -9.90
C ASN A 150 -8.48 19.45 -10.08
N GLN A 151 -9.70 18.93 -10.02
CA GLN A 151 -10.95 19.72 -10.09
C GLN A 151 -11.26 20.44 -8.78
N ASN A 152 -10.92 19.84 -7.64
CA ASN A 152 -11.13 20.45 -6.33
C ASN A 152 -10.25 21.72 -6.19
N GLN A 153 -10.92 22.88 -6.04
CA GLN A 153 -10.28 24.19 -6.12
C GLN A 153 -9.15 24.39 -5.09
N SER A 154 -8.04 24.98 -5.54
CA SER A 154 -6.97 25.46 -4.67
C SER A 154 -7.49 26.59 -3.77
N PHE A 155 -7.12 26.56 -2.49
CA PHE A 155 -7.38 27.70 -1.61
C PHE A 155 -6.35 28.77 -1.94
N ASN A 156 -6.82 29.82 -2.63
CA ASN A 156 -6.04 31.01 -2.91
C ASN A 156 -6.38 32.07 -1.86
N LEU A 157 -5.49 32.25 -0.89
CA LEU A 157 -5.47 33.46 -0.07
C LEU A 157 -4.45 34.42 -0.68
N ASN A 158 -4.69 35.73 -0.61
CA ASN A 158 -3.87 36.76 -1.26
C ASN A 158 -2.35 36.69 -0.99
N VAL A 159 -1.93 35.96 0.05
CA VAL A 159 -0.52 35.79 0.46
C VAL A 159 -0.05 34.32 0.39
N PHE A 160 -0.98 33.36 0.30
CA PHE A 160 -0.68 31.92 0.33
C PHE A 160 -1.48 31.17 -0.73
N ASN A 161 -0.77 30.56 -1.67
CA ASN A 161 -1.34 29.68 -2.67
C ASN A 161 -0.98 28.23 -2.32
N THR A 162 -1.98 27.45 -1.95
CA THR A 162 -1.83 26.01 -1.79
C THR A 162 -1.96 25.35 -3.16
N ALA A 163 -0.91 24.70 -3.65
CA ALA A 163 -0.99 23.98 -4.90
C ALA A 163 -1.88 22.73 -4.74
N LYS A 164 -2.41 22.27 -5.86
CA LYS A 164 -3.31 21.11 -5.89
C LYS A 164 -2.55 19.85 -5.42
N PRO A 165 -3.15 19.03 -4.55
CA PRO A 165 -2.57 17.75 -4.17
C PRO A 165 -2.44 16.86 -5.41
N ARG A 166 -1.28 16.24 -5.61
CA ARG A 166 -1.03 15.29 -6.70
C ARG A 166 -0.57 13.94 -6.14
N ILE A 167 -0.95 12.87 -6.82
CA ILE A 167 -0.42 11.54 -6.51
C ILE A 167 1.02 11.50 -7.03
N LYS A 168 1.99 11.38 -6.12
CA LYS A 168 3.41 11.31 -6.46
C LYS A 168 3.82 9.88 -6.79
N ALA A 169 3.36 8.93 -6.00
CA ALA A 169 3.64 7.51 -6.21
C ALA A 169 2.43 6.66 -5.82
N LEU A 170 2.17 5.63 -6.61
CA LEU A 170 1.27 4.54 -6.26
C LEU A 170 2.07 3.24 -6.23
N GLU A 171 2.17 2.65 -5.05
CA GLU A 171 2.84 1.39 -4.82
C GLU A 171 1.81 0.30 -4.57
N ILE A 172 2.02 -0.88 -5.16
CA ILE A 172 1.19 -2.06 -4.95
C ILE A 172 2.03 -3.17 -4.33
N GLY A 173 1.40 -3.98 -3.51
CA GLY A 173 2.13 -4.95 -2.72
C GLY A 173 1.23 -5.82 -1.88
N SER A 174 1.79 -6.31 -0.80
CA SER A 174 1.12 -7.18 0.14
C SER A 174 1.41 -6.77 1.58
N ILE A 175 0.69 -7.36 2.52
CA ILE A 175 0.92 -7.14 3.95
C ILE A 175 1.65 -8.31 4.53
N ASP A 176 2.69 -8.01 5.31
CA ASP A 176 3.43 -9.03 6.02
C ASP A 176 2.55 -9.74 7.07
N LYS A 177 2.79 -11.04 7.27
CA LYS A 177 2.14 -11.87 8.30
C LYS A 177 0.61 -11.94 8.20
N VAL A 178 0.05 -11.79 7.00
CA VAL A 178 -1.37 -12.05 6.74
C VAL A 178 -1.49 -13.39 6.02
N ASN A 179 -2.26 -14.31 6.59
CA ASN A 179 -2.53 -15.62 5.99
C ASN A 179 -3.32 -15.48 4.68
N SER A 180 -3.35 -16.53 3.88
CA SER A 180 -4.29 -16.72 2.78
C SER A 180 -5.67 -17.12 3.34
N ASN A 181 -6.72 -16.93 2.54
CA ASN A 181 -8.05 -17.43 2.84
C ASN A 181 -8.20 -18.93 2.50
N ALA A 182 -7.23 -19.51 1.80
CA ALA A 182 -7.23 -20.94 1.47
C ALA A 182 -6.92 -21.77 2.74
N SER A 183 -7.82 -22.69 3.06
CA SER A 183 -7.61 -23.77 4.03
C SER A 183 -6.99 -24.98 3.34
N VAL A 184 -6.50 -25.95 4.10
CA VAL A 184 -6.10 -27.27 3.56
C VAL A 184 -7.31 -28.19 3.47
N ALA A 185 -7.45 -28.98 2.40
CA ALA A 185 -8.46 -30.04 2.37
C ALA A 185 -8.41 -30.94 3.61
N PRO A 186 -9.54 -31.14 4.29
CA PRO A 186 -9.62 -32.12 5.36
C PRO A 186 -9.46 -33.57 4.85
N GLY A 187 -9.67 -33.81 3.55
CA GLY A 187 -9.63 -35.15 2.95
C GLY A 187 -8.23 -35.72 2.67
N LEU A 188 -7.16 -34.93 2.81
CA LEU A 188 -5.79 -35.33 2.43
C LEU A 188 -4.82 -35.15 3.60
N PRO A 189 -4.84 -36.05 4.61
CA PRO A 189 -4.03 -35.90 5.82
C PRO A 189 -2.53 -35.97 5.52
N GLU A 190 -2.10 -36.74 4.53
CA GLU A 190 -0.69 -36.83 4.12
C GLU A 190 -0.15 -35.52 3.55
N LEU A 191 -0.95 -34.85 2.71
CA LEU A 191 -0.59 -33.55 2.14
C LEU A 191 -0.47 -32.51 3.25
N ARG A 192 -1.45 -32.49 4.16
CA ARG A 192 -1.42 -31.63 5.35
C ARG A 192 -0.16 -31.85 6.21
N LEU A 193 0.19 -33.09 6.52
CA LEU A 193 1.38 -33.41 7.32
C LEU A 193 2.66 -32.94 6.62
N ASN A 194 2.72 -33.03 5.29
CA ASN A 194 3.86 -32.53 4.53
C ASN A 194 3.92 -31.00 4.56
N ASP A 195 2.78 -30.33 4.42
CA ASP A 195 2.70 -28.87 4.46
C ASP A 195 3.01 -28.28 5.85
N GLU A 196 2.61 -28.98 6.91
CA GLU A 196 2.99 -28.66 8.29
C GLU A 196 4.49 -28.80 8.51
N LYS A 197 5.12 -29.87 7.97
CA LYS A 197 6.59 -30.06 8.02
C LYS A 197 7.35 -28.98 7.26
N LEU A 198 6.80 -28.53 6.13
CA LEU A 198 7.38 -27.45 5.32
C LEU A 198 7.10 -26.05 5.89
N GLY A 199 6.28 -25.94 6.93
CA GLY A 199 5.92 -24.66 7.54
C GLY A 199 5.10 -23.75 6.61
N LEU A 200 4.30 -24.34 5.71
CA LEU A 200 3.45 -23.59 4.77
C LEU A 200 2.11 -23.17 5.41
N LEU A 201 1.80 -23.74 6.57
CA LEU A 201 0.52 -23.62 7.26
C LEU A 201 0.68 -22.99 8.64
N ASP A 202 -0.34 -22.23 9.02
CA ASP A 202 -0.54 -21.87 10.42
C ASP A 202 -1.31 -22.99 11.12
N ASN A 203 -0.62 -23.73 11.98
CA ASN A 203 -1.19 -24.87 12.74
C ASN A 203 -2.43 -24.51 13.57
N ARG A 204 -2.61 -23.23 13.93
CA ARG A 204 -3.77 -22.79 14.72
C ARG A 204 -5.01 -22.58 13.87
N SER A 205 -4.85 -21.98 12.69
CA SER A 205 -5.97 -21.62 11.81
C SER A 205 -6.23 -22.67 10.72
N GLY A 206 -5.24 -23.52 10.41
CA GLY A 206 -5.31 -24.46 9.28
C GLY A 206 -5.29 -23.77 7.91
N LEU A 207 -4.86 -22.50 7.86
CA LEU A 207 -4.77 -21.70 6.66
C LEU A 207 -3.32 -21.65 6.15
N TYR A 208 -3.16 -21.53 4.84
CA TYR A 208 -1.86 -21.26 4.23
C TYR A 208 -1.35 -19.86 4.59
N PHE A 209 -0.04 -19.71 4.75
CA PHE A 209 0.55 -18.37 4.84
C PHE A 209 0.32 -17.59 3.54
N GLY A 210 0.19 -16.28 3.64
CA GLY A 210 0.06 -15.42 2.47
C GLY A 210 1.42 -15.18 1.80
N ASN A 211 1.37 -14.96 0.50
CA ASN A 211 2.51 -14.66 -0.35
C ASN A 211 3.56 -15.77 -0.46
N ILE A 212 3.12 -17.03 -0.35
CA ILE A 212 3.99 -18.20 -0.49
C ILE A 212 3.77 -18.91 -1.83
N ASN A 213 4.71 -19.77 -2.21
CA ASN A 213 4.56 -20.73 -3.28
C ASN A 213 4.61 -22.15 -2.70
N ALA A 214 3.45 -22.79 -2.58
CA ALA A 214 3.28 -24.09 -1.93
C ALA A 214 3.50 -25.24 -2.93
N ARG A 215 4.73 -25.39 -3.43
CA ARG A 215 5.08 -26.47 -4.36
C ARG A 215 4.77 -27.85 -3.78
N LEU A 216 4.37 -28.77 -4.64
CA LEU A 216 4.19 -30.16 -4.26
C LEU A 216 5.56 -30.85 -4.15
N PRO A 217 5.73 -31.81 -3.23
CA PRO A 217 6.95 -32.60 -3.15
C PRO A 217 7.06 -33.60 -4.32
N GLY A 218 8.27 -34.08 -4.61
CA GLY A 218 8.50 -35.15 -5.58
C GLY A 218 8.51 -34.71 -7.05
N ALA A 219 7.82 -35.47 -7.91
CA ALA A 219 7.82 -35.28 -9.36
C ALA A 219 7.08 -34.02 -9.84
N ASP A 220 6.20 -33.45 -9.00
CA ASP A 220 5.37 -32.28 -9.33
C ASP A 220 5.94 -30.96 -8.76
N THR A 221 7.25 -30.94 -8.45
CA THR A 221 7.97 -29.76 -7.97
C THR A 221 8.13 -28.65 -9.01
N ASP A 222 7.84 -28.95 -10.27
CA ASP A 222 7.85 -28.02 -11.39
C ASP A 222 6.62 -27.10 -11.41
N LEU A 223 5.55 -27.48 -10.70
CA LEU A 223 4.32 -26.70 -10.61
C LEU A 223 4.39 -25.67 -9.48
N ASP A 224 3.93 -24.46 -9.78
CA ASP A 224 3.83 -23.37 -8.83
C ASP A 224 2.38 -23.22 -8.32
N PHE A 225 2.21 -23.17 -7.00
CA PHE A 225 0.92 -22.94 -6.34
C PHE A 225 1.05 -21.73 -5.42
N LYS A 226 0.86 -20.55 -6.01
CA LYS A 226 1.08 -19.26 -5.33
C LYS A 226 -0.18 -18.78 -4.62
N PHE A 227 -0.09 -18.61 -3.31
CA PHE A 227 -1.17 -18.07 -2.49
C PHE A 227 -0.90 -16.60 -2.18
N SER A 228 -1.84 -15.71 -2.53
CA SER A 228 -1.76 -14.29 -2.16
C SER A 228 -2.27 -14.06 -0.75
N SER A 229 -1.68 -13.12 -0.01
CA SER A 229 -2.18 -12.76 1.33
C SER A 229 -3.58 -12.17 1.26
N LEU A 230 -4.55 -12.79 1.95
CA LEU A 230 -5.92 -12.33 2.02
C LEU A 230 -6.57 -12.85 3.30
N PRO A 231 -7.07 -11.97 4.20
CA PRO A 231 -7.71 -12.43 5.43
C PRO A 231 -8.90 -13.35 5.14
N ALA A 232 -8.90 -14.53 5.77
CA ALA A 232 -10.04 -15.44 5.73
C ALA A 232 -11.27 -14.83 6.45
N PRO A 233 -12.49 -15.17 6.03
CA PRO A 233 -13.70 -14.83 6.76
C PRO A 233 -13.75 -15.59 8.10
N VAL A 234 -14.33 -14.95 9.13
CA VAL A 234 -14.55 -15.57 10.44
C VAL A 234 -16.06 -15.69 10.65
N GLY A 235 -16.59 -16.90 10.52
CA GLY A 235 -18.03 -17.13 10.49
C GLY A 235 -18.67 -16.41 9.30
N THR A 236 -19.63 -15.53 9.57
CA THR A 236 -20.29 -14.68 8.55
C THR A 236 -19.64 -13.32 8.38
N SER A 237 -18.57 -13.02 9.13
CA SER A 237 -17.91 -11.72 9.12
C SER A 237 -16.76 -11.68 8.12
N ILE A 238 -16.79 -10.67 7.25
CA ILE A 238 -15.74 -10.37 6.27
C ILE A 238 -14.99 -9.13 6.75
N SER A 239 -13.66 -9.19 6.72
CA SER A 239 -12.83 -8.02 7.02
C SER A 239 -13.01 -6.96 5.93
N GLY A 240 -13.40 -5.74 6.28
CA GLY A 240 -13.43 -4.62 5.34
C GLY A 240 -12.04 -4.16 4.92
N ALA A 241 -11.96 -3.41 3.81
CA ALA A 241 -10.76 -2.67 3.45
C ALA A 241 -10.42 -1.66 4.56
N ARG A 242 -9.15 -1.55 4.93
CA ARG A 242 -8.71 -0.75 6.07
C ARG A 242 -7.35 -0.12 5.86
N LEU A 243 -7.12 1.01 6.53
CA LEU A 243 -5.81 1.63 6.60
C LEU A 243 -4.86 0.75 7.42
N THR A 244 -3.58 0.76 7.06
CA THR A 244 -2.54 0.00 7.76
C THR A 244 -1.25 0.82 7.89
N SER A 245 -0.35 0.35 8.75
CA SER A 245 0.96 0.97 8.89
C SER A 245 1.82 0.73 7.66
N ASN A 246 2.55 1.76 7.22
CA ASN A 246 3.52 1.64 6.13
C ASN A 246 4.65 0.66 6.47
N SER A 247 4.88 0.36 7.76
CA SER A 247 5.93 -0.57 8.21
C SER A 247 5.64 -2.04 7.90
N VAL A 248 4.37 -2.42 7.73
CA VAL A 248 3.97 -3.80 7.42
C VAL A 248 3.72 -4.02 5.92
N PHE A 249 3.83 -2.96 5.12
CA PHE A 249 3.65 -3.01 3.67
C PHE A 249 4.92 -3.54 3.00
N LYS A 250 4.74 -4.55 2.13
CA LYS A 250 5.81 -5.12 1.30
C LYS A 250 5.57 -4.74 -0.15
N LEU A 251 6.49 -3.96 -0.71
CA LEU A 251 6.41 -3.49 -2.10
C LEU A 251 6.60 -4.63 -3.09
N ALA A 252 5.64 -4.82 -4.00
CA ALA A 252 5.76 -5.71 -5.14
C ALA A 252 6.15 -4.92 -6.41
N SER A 253 5.38 -3.87 -6.72
CA SER A 253 5.57 -3.05 -7.92
C SER A 253 5.09 -1.61 -7.69
N ALA A 254 5.54 -0.68 -8.54
CA ALA A 254 5.13 0.72 -8.52
C ALA A 254 4.41 1.09 -9.82
N ILE A 255 3.28 1.78 -9.69
CA ILE A 255 2.46 2.28 -10.78
C ILE A 255 2.72 3.78 -10.92
N ALA A 256 3.03 4.22 -12.14
CA ALA A 256 3.15 5.63 -12.47
C ALA A 256 1.74 6.23 -12.65
N VAL A 257 1.39 7.21 -11.81
CA VAL A 257 0.10 7.91 -11.84
C VAL A 257 0.39 9.40 -12.06
N GLY A 258 0.39 9.84 -13.33
CA GLY A 258 0.56 11.25 -13.70
C GLY A 258 1.14 11.46 -15.11
N ASP A 259 0.91 12.64 -15.68
CA ASP A 259 1.38 13.07 -17.01
C ASP A 259 2.82 13.65 -17.00
N ASP A 260 3.46 13.78 -15.84
CA ASP A 260 4.87 14.20 -15.70
C ASP A 260 5.88 13.12 -16.21
N VAL A 261 5.41 12.15 -16.98
CA VAL A 261 6.23 11.14 -17.70
C VAL A 261 7.07 11.78 -18.82
N GLY A 262 6.94 13.09 -19.05
CA GLY A 262 7.88 13.87 -19.82
C GLY A 262 9.05 14.40 -18.98
N LYS A 263 10.14 13.64 -18.89
CA LYS A 263 11.56 14.09 -18.70
C LYS A 263 12.27 13.96 -17.36
N GLU A 264 11.66 13.46 -16.28
CA GLU A 264 12.48 12.96 -15.17
C GLU A 264 12.61 11.44 -15.28
N LYS A 265 13.80 11.02 -15.73
CA LYS A 265 14.25 9.62 -15.70
C LYS A 265 13.97 9.09 -14.29
N SER A 266 12.96 8.24 -14.15
CA SER A 266 12.71 7.39 -12.99
C SER A 266 13.80 6.32 -12.88
N ASN A 267 15.05 6.75 -12.74
CA ASN A 267 16.06 5.99 -12.03
C ASN A 267 15.86 6.36 -10.55
N ASP A 268 16.01 5.38 -9.67
CA ASP A 268 16.05 5.57 -8.22
C ASP A 268 14.69 5.40 -7.49
N ILE A 269 13.91 4.39 -7.88
CA ILE A 269 13.33 3.53 -6.83
C ILE A 269 14.41 2.48 -6.53
N ALA A 270 15.40 2.90 -5.74
CA ALA A 270 16.39 2.02 -5.17
C ALA A 270 15.67 1.10 -4.16
N SER A 271 15.27 -0.09 -4.62
CA SER A 271 15.16 -1.23 -3.73
C SER A 271 16.50 -1.34 -2.99
N ALA A 272 16.49 -1.69 -1.70
CA ALA A 272 17.70 -1.84 -0.87
C ALA A 272 18.78 -2.79 -1.46
N ASP A 273 18.48 -3.49 -2.57
CA ASP A 273 19.35 -4.38 -3.33
C ASP A 273 19.89 -3.82 -4.66
N GLY A 274 19.74 -2.52 -4.97
CA GLY A 274 20.48 -1.85 -6.06
C GLY A 274 20.21 -2.34 -7.51
N LYS A 275 19.24 -3.24 -7.73
CA LYS A 275 18.84 -3.68 -9.07
C LYS A 275 17.69 -2.80 -9.59
N LYS A 276 17.89 -2.17 -10.76
CA LYS A 276 16.81 -1.54 -11.53
C LYS A 276 15.74 -2.59 -11.81
N LYS A 277 14.61 -2.53 -11.10
CA LYS A 277 13.44 -3.34 -11.39
C LYS A 277 12.81 -2.79 -12.67
N GLU A 278 12.96 -3.54 -13.75
CA GLU A 278 12.10 -3.45 -14.93
C GLU A 278 10.63 -3.52 -14.46
N LYS A 279 9.68 -2.96 -15.23
CA LYS A 279 8.23 -3.05 -14.95
C LYS A 279 7.73 -4.50 -15.08
N SER A 280 8.21 -5.40 -14.22
CA SER A 280 7.70 -6.76 -14.13
C SER A 280 6.34 -6.70 -13.46
N ALA A 281 5.35 -7.35 -14.08
CA ALA A 281 4.09 -7.64 -13.41
C ALA A 281 4.37 -8.29 -12.05
N PRO A 282 3.62 -7.94 -11.00
CA PRO A 282 3.84 -8.54 -9.68
C PRO A 282 3.62 -10.06 -9.79
N ASP A 283 4.52 -10.83 -9.17
CA ASP A 283 4.44 -12.30 -9.23
C ASP A 283 3.17 -12.84 -8.56
N GLN A 284 2.62 -12.10 -7.59
CA GLN A 284 1.40 -12.43 -6.85
C GLN A 284 0.35 -11.32 -6.99
N ILE A 285 -0.92 -11.70 -6.84
CA ILE A 285 -2.01 -10.72 -6.85
C ILE A 285 -1.81 -9.80 -5.65
N PRO A 286 -1.69 -8.47 -5.86
CA PRO A 286 -1.46 -7.53 -4.78
C PRO A 286 -2.68 -7.48 -3.83
N SER A 287 -2.42 -7.39 -2.54
CA SER A 287 -3.45 -7.32 -1.49
C SER A 287 -3.42 -6.01 -0.71
N ALA A 288 -2.46 -5.13 -1.03
CA ALA A 288 -2.33 -3.81 -0.43
C ALA A 288 -1.83 -2.78 -1.43
N VAL A 289 -2.15 -1.53 -1.12
CA VAL A 289 -1.73 -0.34 -1.86
C VAL A 289 -1.11 0.65 -0.89
N LYS A 290 -0.10 1.37 -1.36
CA LYS A 290 0.49 2.51 -0.67
C LYS A 290 0.49 3.71 -1.60
N VAL A 291 -0.10 4.79 -1.14
CA VAL A 291 -0.26 6.03 -1.91
C VAL A 291 0.62 7.08 -1.28
N GLU A 292 1.44 7.74 -2.08
CA GLU A 292 2.17 8.95 -1.68
C GLU A 292 1.53 10.14 -2.38
N LEU A 293 0.90 11.02 -1.60
CA LEU A 293 0.41 12.31 -2.06
C LEU A 293 1.45 13.37 -1.80
N ALA A 294 1.64 14.26 -2.77
CA ALA A 294 2.43 15.46 -2.64
C ALA A 294 1.54 16.70 -2.66
N VAL A 295 1.71 17.56 -1.65
CA VAL A 295 1.10 18.89 -1.61
C VAL A 295 2.22 19.91 -1.67
N THR A 296 2.19 20.77 -2.69
CA THR A 296 3.16 21.87 -2.82
C THR A 296 2.53 23.13 -2.24
N MET A 297 3.23 23.85 -1.37
CA MET A 297 2.77 25.13 -0.85
C MET A 297 3.65 26.24 -1.43
N SER A 298 3.03 27.33 -1.89
CA SER A 298 3.78 28.49 -2.39
C SER A 298 3.35 29.74 -1.63
N ALA A 299 4.33 30.46 -1.09
CA ALA A 299 4.12 31.78 -0.49
C ALA A 299 4.21 32.85 -1.58
N GLY A 300 3.33 33.85 -1.54
CA GLY A 300 3.12 34.85 -2.60
C GLY A 300 4.26 35.83 -2.86
N SER A 301 5.50 35.55 -2.45
CA SER A 301 6.65 36.44 -2.60
C SER A 301 7.73 35.87 -3.54
N GLY A 302 7.37 35.31 -4.70
CA GLY A 302 8.29 35.00 -5.82
C GLY A 302 9.42 33.98 -5.58
N GLN A 303 9.72 33.65 -4.33
CA GLN A 303 10.57 32.54 -3.92
C GLN A 303 9.65 31.34 -3.71
N GLU A 304 9.70 30.40 -4.66
CA GLU A 304 9.16 29.07 -4.46
C GLU A 304 9.91 28.43 -3.26
N LEU A 305 9.33 28.54 -2.07
CA LEU A 305 9.61 27.58 -1.01
C LEU A 305 9.12 26.23 -1.54
N LYS A 306 10.00 25.45 -2.18
CA LYS A 306 9.74 24.08 -2.63
C LYS A 306 9.67 23.10 -1.45
N ASP A 307 8.99 23.48 -0.38
CA ASP A 307 8.62 22.53 0.65
C ASP A 307 7.43 21.73 0.14
N GLN A 308 7.76 20.53 -0.34
CA GLN A 308 6.79 19.54 -0.77
C GLN A 308 6.44 18.68 0.44
N LEU A 309 5.22 18.84 0.94
CA LEU A 309 4.69 17.96 1.96
C LEU A 309 4.34 16.62 1.29
N SER A 310 5.09 15.56 1.61
CA SER A 310 4.78 14.19 1.21
C SER A 310 3.98 13.48 2.31
N ILE A 311 2.80 12.99 1.97
CA ILE A 311 1.94 12.21 2.86
C ILE A 311 1.83 10.82 2.27
N SER A 312 2.17 9.79 3.06
CA SER A 312 2.09 8.41 2.63
C SER A 312 1.13 7.61 3.50
N THR A 313 0.14 6.99 2.86
CA THR A 313 -0.84 6.12 3.49
C THR A 313 -0.84 4.76 2.81
N SER A 314 -0.92 3.69 3.59
CA SER A 314 -1.13 2.32 3.10
C SER A 314 -2.51 1.81 3.48
N ALA A 315 -3.11 1.00 2.61
CA ALA A 315 -4.38 0.33 2.86
C ALA A 315 -4.34 -1.13 2.38
N THR A 316 -5.10 -1.97 3.07
CA THR A 316 -5.24 -3.41 2.78
C THR A 316 -6.61 -3.66 2.19
N THR A 317 -6.68 -4.60 1.26
CA THR A 317 -7.95 -5.00 0.65
C THR A 317 -8.92 -5.64 1.64
N ALA A 318 -10.17 -5.78 1.23
CA ALA A 318 -11.19 -6.53 1.95
C ALA A 318 -10.85 -8.02 1.94
N GLY A 319 -11.19 -8.72 3.03
CA GLY A 319 -11.01 -10.16 3.15
C GLY A 319 -11.83 -10.96 2.14
N ALA A 320 -11.59 -12.26 2.11
CA ALA A 320 -12.34 -13.16 1.23
C ALA A 320 -13.80 -13.30 1.67
N LEU A 321 -14.69 -13.57 0.72
CA LEU A 321 -16.07 -13.97 1.03
C LEU A 321 -16.09 -15.40 1.58
N PRO A 322 -17.06 -15.74 2.45
CA PRO A 322 -17.27 -17.13 2.84
C PRO A 322 -17.57 -17.98 1.60
N ALA A 323 -16.98 -19.18 1.56
CA ALA A 323 -17.30 -20.14 0.51
C ALA A 323 -18.83 -20.38 0.51
N PRO A 324 -19.48 -20.45 -0.68
CA PRO A 324 -20.93 -20.61 -0.78
C PRO A 324 -21.43 -21.83 0.00
N ASP A 325 -20.62 -22.88 0.08
CA ASP A 325 -20.93 -24.15 0.77
C ASP A 325 -20.92 -24.03 2.30
N LEU A 326 -20.33 -22.98 2.85
CA LEU A 326 -20.22 -22.74 4.29
C LEU A 326 -21.29 -21.79 4.83
N VAL A 327 -22.18 -21.25 3.99
CA VAL A 327 -23.31 -20.45 4.47
C VAL A 327 -24.28 -21.41 5.15
N PRO A 328 -24.45 -21.37 6.48
CA PRO A 328 -25.44 -22.20 7.12
C PRO A 328 -26.80 -21.81 6.55
N VAL A 329 -27.48 -22.77 5.91
CA VAL A 329 -28.89 -22.60 5.52
C VAL A 329 -29.62 -22.21 6.80
N SER A 330 -30.04 -20.95 6.89
CA SER A 330 -30.78 -20.45 8.04
C SER A 330 -32.04 -21.30 8.15
N LYS A 331 -32.08 -22.15 9.18
CA LYS A 331 -33.29 -22.88 9.57
C LYS A 331 -34.28 -21.94 10.22
#